data_AF-A0A0F4YE21-F1
#
_entry.id   AF-A0A0F4YE21-F1
#
_cell.length_a   1.000
_cell.length_b   1.000
_cell.length_c   1.000
_cell.angle_alpha   90.00
_cell.angle_beta   90.00
_cell.angle_gamma   90.00
#
_symmetry.space_group_name_H-M   'P 1'
#
loop_
_entity.id
_entity.type
_entity.pdbx_description
1 polymer ?
#
loop_
_entity_poly.entity_id
_entity_poly.type
_entity_poly.pdbx_seq_one_letter_code
_entity_poly.pdbx_strand_id
1 'polypeptide(L)'
;LFELFVGQPPFDSFLITPTILVGQMREMATDALPERWQDLWKTMDDKAAAEISGPALQEWLEDMYFDGERNEDLTKGDIAKLGQIIGKLLRFEPSTRASAREILNDPWFNCNS
;
A
#
# COMPACT_ATOMS: atom_id res chain seq x y z
N LEU A 1 -4.75 7.38 -4.55
CA LEU A 1 -5.32 6.23 -5.28
C LEU A 1 -6.07 5.33 -4.32
N PHE A 2 -5.40 4.67 -3.37
CA PHE A 2 -6.04 3.85 -2.32
C PHE A 2 -7.26 4.56 -1.68
N GLU A 3 -7.04 5.71 -1.04
CA GLU A 3 -8.09 6.51 -0.38
C GLU A 3 -9.23 6.94 -1.30
N LEU A 4 -8.96 7.14 -2.59
CA LEU A 4 -10.00 7.52 -3.55
C LEU A 4 -11.03 6.40 -3.73
N PHE A 5 -10.59 5.15 -3.69
CA PHE A 5 -11.46 3.99 -3.92
C PHE A 5 -12.06 3.42 -2.63
N VAL A 6 -11.33 3.50 -1.51
CA VAL A 6 -11.78 2.91 -0.23
C VAL A 6 -12.24 3.95 0.81
N GLY A 7 -12.11 5.25 0.52
CA GLY A 7 -12.51 6.32 1.44
C GLY A 7 -11.66 6.44 2.71
N GLN A 8 -10.58 5.68 2.84
CA GLN A 8 -9.66 5.70 3.98
C GLN A 8 -8.19 5.80 3.53
N PRO A 9 -7.34 6.52 4.28
CA PRO A 9 -5.93 6.66 3.93
C PRO A 9 -5.21 5.30 3.99
N PRO A 10 -4.20 5.08 3.15
CA PRO A 10 -3.40 3.86 3.17
C PRO A 10 -2.49 3.76 4.42
N PHE A 11 -2.43 4.75 5.29
CA PHE A 11 -1.73 4.64 6.56
C PHE A 11 -2.60 5.31 7.61
N ASP A 12 -2.86 4.61 8.72
CA ASP A 12 -3.73 5.13 9.78
C ASP A 12 -3.03 6.31 10.47
N SER A 13 -3.67 7.48 10.49
CA SER A 13 -3.11 8.68 11.12
C SER A 13 -3.39 8.76 12.62
N PHE A 14 -4.25 7.91 13.17
CA PHE A 14 -4.62 7.94 14.59
C PHE A 14 -3.54 7.24 15.44
N LEU A 15 -2.89 7.99 16.34
CA LEU A 15 -1.81 7.51 17.22
C LEU A 15 -0.55 6.97 16.50
N ILE A 16 -0.25 7.49 15.30
CA ILE A 16 0.97 7.10 14.58
C ILE A 16 2.22 7.51 15.37
N THR A 17 3.08 6.52 15.64
CA THR A 17 4.50 6.77 15.93
C THR A 17 5.31 6.47 14.67
N PRO A 18 6.52 7.04 14.51
CA PRO A 18 7.38 6.72 13.37
C PRO A 18 7.59 5.20 13.19
N THR A 19 7.62 4.45 14.29
CA THR A 19 7.81 3.00 14.27
C THR A 19 6.57 2.28 13.72
N ILE A 20 5.37 2.68 14.14
CA ILE A 20 4.11 2.14 13.62
C ILE A 20 3.97 2.42 12.12
N LEU A 21 4.26 3.66 11.71
CA LEU A 21 4.19 4.05 10.29
C LEU A 21 5.14 3.21 9.42
N VAL A 22 6.38 3.03 9.85
CA VAL A 22 7.35 2.24 9.08
C VAL A 22 6.96 0.76 9.03
N GLY A 23 6.37 0.21 10.10
CA GLY A 23 5.79 -1.14 10.09
C GLY A 23 4.69 -1.29 9.03
N GLN A 24 3.70 -0.39 9.04
CA GLN A 24 2.62 -0.37 8.04
C GLN A 24 3.17 -0.21 6.61
N MET A 25 4.14 0.68 6.41
CA MET A 25 4.79 0.85 5.11
C MET A 25 5.48 -0.43 4.64
N ARG A 26 6.07 -1.24 5.53
CA ARG A 26 6.74 -2.50 5.17
C ARG A 26 5.77 -3.59 4.72
N GLU A 27 4.57 -3.63 5.26
CA GLU A 27 3.55 -4.61 4.89
C GLU A 27 2.87 -4.27 3.57
N MET A 28 2.76 -2.97 3.28
CA MET A 28 2.11 -2.49 2.06
C MET A 28 3.06 -2.32 0.88
N ALA A 29 4.34 -2.07 1.14
CA ALA A 29 5.34 -1.95 0.09
C ALA A 29 5.60 -3.32 -0.57
N THR A 30 5.86 -3.28 -1.88
CA THR A 30 6.17 -4.50 -2.65
C THR A 30 7.65 -4.86 -2.67
N ASP A 31 8.51 -3.98 -2.16
CA ASP A 31 9.95 -4.17 -2.06
C ASP A 31 10.42 -4.24 -0.61
N ALA A 32 11.59 -4.85 -0.40
CA ALA A 32 12.20 -4.93 0.92
C ALA A 32 12.69 -3.55 1.37
N LEU A 33 12.71 -3.34 2.69
CA LEU A 33 13.34 -2.15 3.27
C LEU A 33 14.82 -2.08 2.84
N PRO A 34 15.27 -0.95 2.24
CA PRO A 34 16.64 -0.80 1.78
C PRO A 34 17.66 -1.03 2.91
N GLU A 35 18.77 -1.69 2.61
CA GLU A 35 19.81 -2.04 3.61
C GLU A 35 20.27 -0.83 4.43
N ARG A 36 20.42 0.34 3.78
CA ARG A 36 20.75 1.62 4.43
C ARG A 36 19.83 2.01 5.59
N TRP A 37 18.61 1.49 5.63
CA TRP A 37 17.60 1.79 6.65
C TRP A 37 17.35 0.62 7.60
N GLN A 38 17.87 -0.57 7.30
CA GLN A 38 17.68 -1.76 8.14
C GLN A 38 18.35 -1.60 9.51
N ASP A 39 19.55 -1.02 9.57
CA ASP A 39 20.25 -0.84 10.85
C ASP A 39 19.58 0.23 11.72
N LEU A 40 19.12 1.32 11.12
CA LEU A 40 18.28 2.32 11.80
C LEU A 40 16.99 1.69 12.34
N TRP A 41 16.33 0.84 11.54
CA TRP A 41 15.12 0.14 11.97
C TRP A 41 15.36 -0.78 13.17
N LYS A 42 16.40 -1.62 13.14
CA LYS A 42 16.71 -2.54 14.24
C LYS A 42 16.84 -1.82 15.59
N THR A 43 17.39 -0.61 15.60
CA THR A 43 17.49 0.19 16.83
C THR A 43 16.17 0.77 17.32
N MET A 44 15.17 0.89 16.44
CA MET A 44 13.80 1.34 16.78
C MET A 44 12.88 0.18 17.16
N ASP A 45 13.11 -1.00 16.58
CA ASP A 45 12.30 -2.22 16.74
C ASP A 45 12.33 -2.76 18.19
N ASP A 46 13.49 -2.69 18.85
CA ASP A 46 13.68 -3.09 20.26
C ASP A 46 12.74 -2.35 21.25
N LYS A 47 12.10 -1.24 20.83
CA LYS A 47 11.14 -0.48 21.65
C LYS A 47 9.67 -0.70 21.27
N ALA A 48 9.36 -1.34 20.14
CA ALA A 48 8.02 -1.33 19.54
C ALA A 48 7.47 -2.70 19.13
N ALA A 49 8.21 -3.78 19.37
CA ALA A 49 7.97 -5.14 18.86
C ALA A 49 6.63 -5.82 19.24
N ALA A 50 5.66 -5.13 19.83
CA ALA A 50 4.45 -5.79 20.34
C ALA A 50 3.25 -5.81 19.37
N GLU A 51 3.02 -4.83 18.50
CA GLU A 51 1.70 -4.71 17.83
C GLU A 51 1.70 -4.05 16.45
N ILE A 52 2.48 -4.54 15.50
CA ILE A 52 2.38 -4.03 14.12
C ILE A 52 2.42 -5.21 13.16
N SER A 53 1.33 -5.97 13.12
CA SER A 53 1.02 -6.88 12.02
C SER A 53 -0.27 -6.39 11.38
N GLY A 54 -0.17 -5.55 10.35
CA GLY A 54 -1.26 -5.10 9.50
C GLY A 54 -1.44 -5.99 8.26
N PRO A 55 -2.59 -5.88 7.59
CA PRO A 55 -2.90 -6.65 6.38
C PRO A 55 -2.02 -6.22 5.20
N ALA A 56 -1.74 -7.16 4.30
CA ALA A 56 -1.04 -6.86 3.05
C ALA A 56 -1.90 -5.91 2.18
N LEU A 57 -1.25 -5.11 1.32
CA LEU A 57 -1.92 -4.10 0.49
C LEU A 57 -3.18 -4.61 -0.25
N GLN A 58 -3.12 -5.82 -0.82
CA GLN A 58 -4.23 -6.40 -1.58
C GLN A 58 -5.40 -6.82 -0.68
N GLU A 59 -5.10 -7.47 0.45
CA GLU A 59 -6.10 -7.91 1.43
C GLU A 59 -6.83 -6.69 1.99
N TRP A 60 -6.09 -5.65 2.34
CA TRP A 60 -6.70 -4.44 2.88
C TRP A 60 -7.53 -3.66 1.86
N LEU A 61 -7.11 -3.63 0.59
CA LEU A 61 -7.92 -3.06 -0.49
C LEU A 61 -9.25 -3.80 -0.63
N GLU A 62 -9.23 -5.13 -0.56
CA GLU A 62 -10.44 -5.94 -0.67
C GLU A 62 -11.34 -5.75 0.55
N ASP A 63 -10.80 -5.82 1.76
CA ASP A 63 -11.56 -5.66 3.00
C ASP A 63 -12.25 -4.29 3.08
N MET A 64 -11.56 -3.23 2.68
CA MET A 64 -12.12 -1.87 2.74
C MET A 64 -13.05 -1.54 1.56
N TYR A 65 -12.82 -2.14 0.39
CA TYR A 65 -13.68 -1.88 -0.77
C TYR A 65 -14.99 -2.68 -0.71
N PHE A 66 -14.94 -3.93 -0.22
CA PHE A 66 -16.08 -4.83 -0.09
C PHE A 66 -16.64 -4.87 1.34
N ASP A 67 -16.56 -3.75 2.06
CA ASP A 67 -17.05 -3.61 3.45
C ASP A 67 -18.58 -3.69 3.59
N GLY A 68 -19.30 -3.72 2.46
CA GLY A 68 -20.76 -3.77 2.39
C GLY A 68 -21.45 -2.43 2.68
N GLU A 69 -20.69 -1.36 2.92
CA GLU A 69 -21.23 -0.01 3.14
C GLU A 69 -21.32 0.81 1.85
N ARG A 70 -20.51 0.48 0.84
CA ARG A 70 -20.42 1.21 -0.45
C ARG A 70 -21.06 0.44 -1.60
N ASN A 71 -21.51 1.16 -2.62
CA ASN A 71 -21.89 0.55 -3.89
C ASN A 71 -20.63 0.00 -4.58
N GLU A 72 -20.64 -1.31 -4.84
CA GLU A 72 -19.54 -2.03 -5.46
C GLU A 72 -19.59 -1.88 -6.99
N ASP A 73 -19.01 -0.79 -7.51
CA ASP A 73 -18.95 -0.53 -8.96
C ASP A 73 -17.80 -1.29 -9.65
N LEU A 74 -16.82 -1.79 -8.89
CA LEU A 74 -15.65 -2.50 -9.38
C LEU A 74 -15.70 -3.98 -9.00
N THR A 75 -15.24 -4.83 -9.92
CA THR A 75 -15.12 -6.27 -9.63
C THR A 75 -13.87 -6.55 -8.79
N LYS A 76 -13.81 -7.73 -8.15
CA LYS A 76 -12.57 -8.21 -7.50
C LYS A 76 -11.36 -8.19 -8.44
N GLY A 77 -11.57 -8.46 -9.73
CA GLY A 77 -10.50 -8.39 -10.73
C GLY A 77 -9.97 -6.97 -10.97
N ASP A 78 -10.83 -5.96 -10.87
CA ASP A 78 -10.44 -4.56 -11.00
C ASP A 78 -9.70 -4.08 -9.76
N ILE A 79 -10.14 -4.49 -8.56
CA ILE A 79 -9.44 -4.22 -7.30
C ILE A 79 -8.06 -4.87 -7.29
N ALA A 80 -7.91 -6.10 -7.80
CA ALA A 80 -6.61 -6.74 -7.95
C ALA A 80 -5.66 -5.96 -8.87
N LYS A 81 -6.15 -5.43 -10.00
CA LYS A 81 -5.35 -4.57 -10.88
C LYS A 81 -4.96 -3.27 -10.21
N LEU A 82 -5.89 -2.65 -9.47
CA LEU A 82 -5.63 -1.45 -8.69
C LEU A 82 -4.54 -1.69 -7.64
N GLY A 83 -4.59 -2.82 -6.93
CA GLY A 83 -3.55 -3.23 -5.98
C GLY A 83 -2.18 -3.39 -6.63
N GLN A 84 -2.11 -3.96 -7.84
CA GLN A 84 -0.85 -4.04 -8.59
C GLN A 84 -0.31 -2.65 -8.98
N ILE A 85 -1.17 -1.73 -9.42
CA ILE A 85 -0.77 -0.36 -9.77
C ILE A 85 -0.27 0.38 -8.55
N ILE A 86 -1.00 0.31 -7.43
CA ILE A 86 -0.60 0.94 -6.17
C ILE A 86 0.71 0.32 -5.66
N GLY A 87 0.90 -0.99 -5.76
CA GLY A 87 2.14 -1.67 -5.38
C GLY A 87 3.36 -1.23 -6.19
N LYS A 88 3.20 -0.92 -7.48
CA LYS A 88 4.27 -0.34 -8.32
C LYS A 88 4.67 1.08 -7.89
N LEU A 89 3.74 1.82 -7.28
CA LEU A 89 3.97 3.17 -6.74
C LEU A 89 4.50 3.13 -5.29
N LEU A 90 4.07 2.16 -4.49
CA LEU A 90 4.51 1.91 -3.12
C LEU A 90 5.79 1.07 -3.11
N ARG A 91 6.89 1.72 -3.48
CA ARG A 91 8.24 1.19 -3.35
C ARG A 91 9.14 2.11 -2.53
N PHE A 92 9.92 1.52 -1.65
CA PHE A 92 10.93 2.20 -0.85
C PHE A 92 12.07 2.71 -1.71
N GLU A 93 12.56 1.90 -2.66
CA GLU A 93 13.66 2.29 -3.52
C GLU A 93 13.15 3.14 -4.69
N PRO A 94 13.46 4.46 -4.74
CA PRO A 94 12.87 5.35 -5.75
C PRO A 94 13.25 4.97 -7.17
N SER A 95 14.45 4.42 -7.38
CA SER A 95 14.90 3.98 -8.72
C SER A 95 14.12 2.79 -9.27
N THR A 96 13.38 2.08 -8.44
CA THR A 96 12.54 0.94 -8.84
C THR A 96 11.05 1.27 -8.87
N ARG A 97 10.68 2.48 -8.42
CA ARG A 97 9.29 2.95 -8.46
C ARG A 97 8.89 3.23 -9.90
N ALA A 98 7.70 2.76 -10.27
CA ALA A 98 7.18 3.02 -11.60
C ALA A 98 7.00 4.53 -11.83
N SER A 99 7.40 4.99 -13.00
CA SER A 99 7.15 6.35 -13.46
C SER A 99 5.67 6.56 -13.78
N ALA A 100 5.24 7.82 -13.77
CA ALA A 100 3.87 8.16 -14.16
C ALA A 100 3.52 7.67 -15.58
N ARG A 101 4.49 7.72 -16.51
CA ARG A 101 4.30 7.25 -17.88
C ARG A 101 4.07 5.74 -17.95
N GLU A 102 4.80 4.96 -17.17
CA GLU A 102 4.61 3.49 -17.12
C GLU A 102 3.25 3.13 -16.54
N ILE A 103 2.81 3.83 -15.49
CA ILE A 103 1.49 3.60 -14.89
C ILE A 103 0.36 3.98 -15.86
N LEU A 104 0.47 5.11 -16.57
CA LEU A 104 -0.55 5.52 -17.54
C LEU A 104 -0.66 4.59 -18.74
N ASN A 105 0.39 3.83 -19.06
CA ASN A 105 0.36 2.82 -20.11
C ASN A 105 -0.24 1.49 -19.64
N ASP A 106 -0.58 1.33 -18.36
CA ASP A 106 -1.19 0.11 -17.86
C ASP A 106 -2.58 -0.10 -18.52
N PRO A 107 -2.90 -1.31 -19.01
CA PRO A 107 -4.18 -1.58 -19.69
C PRO A 107 -5.41 -1.18 -18.87
N TRP A 108 -5.31 -1.16 -17.54
CA TRP A 108 -6.40 -0.71 -16.67
C TRP A 108 -6.87 0.73 -16.99
N PHE A 109 -5.96 1.63 -17.35
CA PHE A 109 -6.31 3.00 -17.76
C PHE A 109 -6.75 3.11 -19.23
N ASN A 110 -6.49 2.08 -20.04
CA ASN A 110 -6.76 2.06 -21.48
C ASN A 110 -8.02 1.25 -21.84
N CYS A 111 -8.73 0.68 -20.87
CA CYS A 111 -9.94 -0.12 -21.08
C CYS A 111 -11.20 0.68 -21.46
N ASN A 112 -11.10 1.95 -21.85
CA ASN A 112 -12.15 2.67 -22.55
C ASN A 112 -11.89 2.66 -24.06
N SER A 113 -12.32 1.61 -24.76
CA SER A 113 -12.45 1.58 -26.23
C SER A 113 -13.61 0.68 -26.63
#